data_AF-Q54DH2-F1
#
_entry.id   AF-Q54DH2-F1
#
_cell.length_a   1.000
_cell.length_b   1.000
_cell.length_c   1.000
_cell.angle_alpha   90.00
_cell.angle_beta   90.00
_cell.angle_gamma   90.00
#
_symmetry.space_group_name_H-M   'P 1'
#
loop_
_entity.id
_entity.type
_entity.pdbx_description
1 polymer ?
#
loop_
_entity_poly.entity_id
_entity_poly.type
_entity_poly.pdbx_seq_one_letter_code
_entity_poly.pdbx_strand_id
1 'polypeptide(L)'
;MIVLFEILLKIPYNNNHIQNLDKQIDINNKLLNESNNLFKPLEDKHTENVNTITKVFKELSKLLPIIEIDKIKQLVTLYDENKDINTNISTIIHDNLNNINLITNKYKNTINQINIDQIINNNKNNYQHIEILKHCHQSQLLIKDNQNENKIKELINQYKNVNIVNNSKQVKESIKEIFEISDSLSIANVKDPKRVTVTGKGYFIYKNDSIIPNGTTHVAIAPSVRTIKIGSIPTSIQYLVLLDGFNVQLKEGMLPQSIIYLYVGAIKKPLLKGSIPNSVTGLFLLDGFNQEITEIPQSSCLYLFDTPLTNFPFQNLIYRSPKYKQQLTHSKVGNWDGRNYDPIIEL
;
A
#
# COMPACT_ATOMS: atom_id res chain seq x y z
N MET A 1 70.24 -1.22 18.63
CA MET A 1 69.51 -1.26 17.35
C MET A 1 70.15 -2.22 16.35
N ILE A 2 71.45 -2.10 16.04
CA ILE A 2 72.17 -2.98 15.10
C ILE A 2 72.14 -4.46 15.53
N VAL A 3 72.39 -4.75 16.82
CA VAL A 3 72.35 -6.13 17.35
C VAL A 3 70.95 -6.75 17.24
N LEU A 4 69.88 -5.96 17.40
CA LEU A 4 68.51 -6.43 17.22
C LEU A 4 68.22 -6.76 15.75
N PHE A 5 68.76 -5.96 14.82
CA PHE A 5 68.65 -6.14 13.38
C PHE A 5 69.41 -7.39 12.90
N GLU A 6 70.61 -7.64 13.43
CA GLU A 6 71.34 -8.87 13.16
C GLU A 6 70.67 -10.11 13.76
N ILE A 7 70.07 -10.00 14.95
CA ILE A 7 69.30 -11.10 15.54
C ILE A 7 68.08 -11.40 14.67
N LEU A 8 67.34 -10.38 14.18
CA LEU A 8 66.21 -10.55 13.26
C LEU A 8 66.61 -11.21 11.94
N LEU A 9 67.77 -10.84 11.37
CA LEU A 9 68.32 -11.48 10.16
C LEU A 9 68.86 -12.90 10.42
N LYS A 10 69.27 -13.20 11.67
CA LYS A 10 69.71 -14.54 12.11
C LYS A 10 68.57 -15.42 12.63
N ILE A 11 67.36 -14.89 12.87
CA ILE A 11 66.17 -15.73 12.86
C ILE A 11 66.22 -16.42 11.50
N PRO A 12 66.21 -17.75 11.43
CA PRO A 12 66.37 -18.44 10.17
C PRO A 12 65.11 -18.21 9.32
N TYR A 13 65.05 -17.05 8.68
CA TYR A 13 64.45 -16.77 7.38
C TYR A 13 65.25 -17.54 6.31
N ASN A 14 65.54 -18.80 6.63
CA ASN A 14 66.17 -19.75 5.75
C ASN A 14 65.20 -19.97 4.58
N ASN A 15 65.71 -20.34 3.41
CA ASN A 15 64.90 -20.66 2.23
C ASN A 15 63.70 -21.58 2.56
N ASN A 16 63.81 -22.43 3.58
CA ASN A 16 62.72 -23.24 4.13
C ASN A 16 61.49 -22.42 4.57
N HIS A 17 61.67 -21.23 5.15
CA HIS A 17 60.56 -20.39 5.61
C HIS A 17 59.77 -19.80 4.43
N ILE A 18 60.46 -19.25 3.43
CA ILE A 18 59.81 -18.74 2.21
C ILE A 18 59.08 -19.89 1.49
N GLN A 19 59.73 -21.04 1.31
CA GLN A 19 59.10 -22.23 0.73
C GLN A 19 57.88 -22.71 1.53
N ASN A 20 57.88 -22.57 2.86
CA ASN A 20 56.73 -22.89 3.69
C ASN A 20 55.59 -21.87 3.51
N LEU A 21 55.89 -20.58 3.36
CA LEU A 21 54.89 -19.54 3.07
C LEU A 21 54.27 -19.75 1.67
N ASP A 22 55.06 -20.08 0.66
CA ASP A 22 54.55 -20.39 -0.68
C ASP A 22 53.59 -21.59 -0.64
N LYS A 23 53.95 -22.66 0.07
CA LYS A 23 53.04 -23.80 0.32
C LYS A 23 51.75 -23.38 1.03
N GLN A 24 51.81 -22.44 1.98
CA GLN A 24 50.61 -21.94 2.66
C GLN A 24 49.73 -21.11 1.73
N ILE A 25 50.31 -20.33 0.82
CA ILE A 25 49.56 -19.61 -0.23
C ILE A 25 48.82 -20.61 -1.12
N ASP A 26 49.49 -21.68 -1.57
CA ASP A 26 48.88 -22.72 -2.40
C ASP A 26 47.73 -23.45 -1.67
N ILE A 27 47.94 -23.80 -0.39
CA ILE A 27 46.89 -24.41 0.46
C ILE A 27 45.69 -23.47 0.59
N ASN A 28 45.91 -22.18 0.89
CA ASN A 28 44.83 -21.21 1.06
C ASN A 28 44.07 -20.98 -0.25
N ASN A 29 44.76 -20.92 -1.39
CA ASN A 29 44.12 -20.80 -2.70
C ASN A 29 43.26 -22.03 -3.02
N LYS A 30 43.74 -23.23 -2.70
CA LYS A 30 42.97 -24.47 -2.85
C LYS A 30 41.71 -24.47 -1.95
N LEU A 31 41.87 -24.12 -0.68
CA LEU A 31 40.74 -24.02 0.27
C LEU A 31 39.72 -22.96 -0.15
N LEU A 32 40.17 -21.81 -0.66
CA LEU A 32 39.29 -20.77 -1.18
C LEU A 32 38.48 -21.28 -2.38
N ASN A 33 39.11 -21.99 -3.30
CA ASN A 33 38.42 -22.58 -4.45
C ASN A 33 37.40 -23.65 -4.02
N GLU A 34 37.75 -24.52 -3.07
CA GLU A 34 36.83 -25.51 -2.50
C GLU A 34 35.62 -24.84 -1.83
N SER A 35 35.85 -23.81 -1.03
CA SER A 35 34.80 -23.02 -0.38
C SER A 35 33.85 -22.38 -1.40
N ASN A 36 34.39 -21.72 -2.43
CA ASN A 36 33.59 -21.09 -3.49
C ASN A 36 32.76 -22.13 -4.28
N ASN A 37 33.33 -23.30 -4.56
CA ASN A 37 32.62 -24.39 -5.24
C ASN A 37 31.47 -24.95 -4.40
N LEU A 38 31.61 -25.03 -3.08
CA LEU A 38 30.54 -25.44 -2.17
C LEU A 38 29.48 -24.35 -1.97
N PHE A 39 29.89 -23.07 -1.98
CA PHE A 39 28.98 -21.95 -1.80
C PHE A 39 28.10 -21.70 -3.03
N LYS A 40 28.63 -21.90 -4.25
CA LYS A 40 27.92 -21.54 -5.47
C LYS A 40 26.52 -22.20 -5.60
N PRO A 41 26.34 -23.51 -5.36
CA PRO A 41 25.01 -24.12 -5.35
C PRO A 41 24.07 -23.56 -4.28
N LEU A 42 24.59 -23.13 -3.13
CA LEU A 42 23.80 -22.51 -2.06
C LEU A 42 23.31 -21.11 -2.46
N GLU A 43 24.16 -20.32 -3.13
CA GLU A 43 23.79 -19.02 -3.71
C GLU A 43 22.68 -19.15 -4.76
N ASP A 44 22.82 -20.13 -5.66
CA ASP A 44 21.82 -20.40 -6.70
C ASP A 44 20.49 -20.85 -6.07
N LYS A 45 20.55 -21.74 -5.06
CA LYS A 45 19.34 -22.19 -4.34
C LYS A 45 18.69 -21.06 -3.54
N HIS A 46 19.48 -20.16 -2.95
CA HIS A 46 18.97 -18.98 -2.27
C HIS A 46 18.18 -18.09 -3.24
N THR A 47 18.74 -17.84 -4.44
CA THR A 47 18.07 -17.08 -5.51
C THR A 47 16.73 -17.72 -5.89
N GLU A 48 16.73 -19.03 -6.11
CA GLU A 48 15.54 -19.81 -6.47
C GLU A 48 14.45 -19.71 -5.39
N ASN A 49 14.84 -19.87 -4.11
CA ASN A 49 13.92 -19.79 -2.98
C ASN A 49 13.29 -18.40 -2.85
N VAL A 50 14.07 -17.33 -2.95
CA VAL A 50 13.58 -15.93 -2.90
C VAL A 50 12.56 -15.67 -4.02
N ASN A 51 12.87 -16.11 -5.24
CA ASN A 51 11.98 -15.94 -6.38
C ASN A 51 10.67 -16.75 -6.24
N THR A 52 10.77 -17.97 -5.71
CA THR A 52 9.60 -18.83 -5.45
C THR A 52 8.66 -18.19 -4.44
N ILE A 53 9.18 -17.73 -3.30
CA ILE A 53 8.40 -17.05 -2.27
C ILE A 53 7.74 -15.80 -2.85
N THR A 54 8.51 -14.98 -3.56
CA THR A 54 8.01 -13.72 -4.16
C THR A 54 6.88 -13.97 -5.15
N LYS A 55 7.00 -15.01 -5.98
CA LYS A 55 5.97 -15.40 -6.94
C LYS A 55 4.67 -15.80 -6.25
N VAL A 56 4.73 -16.63 -5.21
CA VAL A 56 3.53 -17.08 -4.47
C VAL A 56 2.81 -15.90 -3.83
N PHE A 57 3.53 -15.01 -3.13
CA PHE A 57 2.91 -13.84 -2.51
C PHE A 57 2.34 -12.85 -3.53
N LYS A 58 2.95 -12.73 -4.72
CA LYS A 58 2.41 -11.90 -5.80
C LYS A 58 1.08 -12.44 -6.32
N GLU A 59 0.94 -13.76 -6.47
CA GLU A 59 -0.33 -14.36 -6.87
C GLU A 59 -1.41 -14.21 -5.79
N LEU A 60 -1.07 -14.44 -4.51
CA LEU A 60 -2.01 -14.22 -3.39
C LEU A 60 -2.51 -12.77 -3.33
N SER A 61 -1.61 -11.81 -3.53
CA SER A 61 -1.97 -10.39 -3.53
C SER A 61 -2.95 -10.02 -4.64
N LYS A 62 -2.95 -10.71 -5.79
CA LYS A 62 -3.92 -10.48 -6.88
C LYS A 62 -5.33 -10.96 -6.53
N LEU A 63 -5.45 -11.93 -5.61
CA LEU A 63 -6.75 -12.48 -5.22
C LEU A 63 -7.54 -11.55 -4.31
N LEU A 64 -6.86 -10.77 -3.46
CA LEU A 64 -7.50 -9.89 -2.49
C LEU A 64 -8.55 -8.93 -3.09
N PRO A 65 -8.24 -8.10 -4.11
CA PRO A 65 -9.23 -7.19 -4.69
C PRO A 65 -10.40 -7.94 -5.34
N ILE A 66 -10.16 -9.11 -5.91
CA ILE A 66 -11.20 -9.94 -6.53
C ILE A 66 -12.18 -10.42 -5.47
N ILE A 67 -11.67 -10.97 -4.36
CA ILE A 67 -12.48 -11.45 -3.25
C ILE A 67 -13.26 -10.30 -2.60
N GLU A 68 -12.62 -9.15 -2.41
CA GLU A 68 -13.26 -7.95 -1.87
C GLU A 68 -14.47 -7.52 -2.72
N ILE A 69 -14.27 -7.36 -4.03
CA ILE A 69 -15.32 -6.97 -4.97
C ILE A 69 -16.47 -7.99 -4.97
N ASP A 70 -16.16 -9.29 -4.96
CA ASP A 70 -17.16 -10.36 -4.90
C ASP A 70 -18.02 -10.26 -3.63
N LYS A 71 -17.40 -10.06 -2.45
CA LYS A 71 -18.15 -9.94 -1.19
C LYS A 71 -19.01 -8.69 -1.13
N ILE A 72 -18.50 -7.56 -1.61
CA ILE A 72 -19.30 -6.32 -1.71
C ILE A 72 -20.49 -6.54 -2.64
N LYS A 73 -20.29 -7.17 -3.80
CA LYS A 73 -21.37 -7.45 -4.76
C LYS A 73 -22.48 -8.29 -4.14
N GLN A 74 -22.15 -9.33 -3.37
CA GLN A 74 -23.15 -10.16 -2.68
C GLN A 74 -23.99 -9.35 -1.68
N LEU A 75 -23.35 -8.47 -0.90
CA LEU A 75 -24.07 -7.58 0.03
C LEU A 75 -24.99 -6.60 -0.70
N VAL A 76 -24.52 -6.02 -1.80
CA VAL A 76 -25.33 -5.12 -2.64
C VAL A 76 -26.56 -5.83 -3.16
N THR A 77 -26.42 -7.07 -3.68
CA THR A 77 -27.56 -7.86 -4.15
C THR A 77 -28.58 -8.13 -3.04
N LEU A 78 -28.15 -8.55 -1.86
CA LEU A 78 -29.06 -8.78 -0.73
C LEU A 78 -29.77 -7.50 -0.26
N TYR A 79 -29.06 -6.36 -0.33
CA TYR A 79 -29.65 -5.05 -0.04
C TYR A 79 -30.70 -4.66 -1.08
N ASP A 80 -30.40 -4.84 -2.37
CA ASP A 80 -31.33 -4.51 -3.46
C ASP A 80 -32.60 -5.36 -3.38
N GLU A 81 -32.49 -6.65 -3.05
CA GLU A 81 -33.66 -7.51 -2.81
C GLU A 81 -34.53 -7.00 -1.65
N ASN A 82 -33.91 -6.59 -0.54
CA ASN A 82 -34.64 -5.98 0.58
C ASN A 82 -35.27 -4.64 0.18
N LYS A 83 -34.60 -3.86 -0.66
CA LYS A 83 -35.13 -2.59 -1.19
C LYS A 83 -36.36 -2.82 -2.08
N ASP A 84 -36.36 -3.88 -2.89
CA ASP A 84 -37.50 -4.25 -3.71
C ASP A 84 -38.70 -4.68 -2.84
N ILE A 85 -38.45 -5.48 -1.79
CA ILE A 85 -39.48 -5.83 -0.79
C ILE A 85 -40.06 -4.57 -0.14
N ASN A 86 -39.20 -3.63 0.28
CA ASN A 86 -39.63 -2.38 0.90
C ASN A 86 -40.47 -1.52 -0.05
N THR A 87 -40.09 -1.46 -1.32
CA THR A 87 -40.82 -0.71 -2.36
C THR A 87 -42.21 -1.30 -2.58
N ASN A 88 -42.31 -2.63 -2.63
CA ASN A 88 -43.60 -3.33 -2.77
C ASN A 88 -44.53 -3.07 -1.58
N ILE A 89 -44.02 -3.16 -0.35
CA ILE A 89 -44.79 -2.83 0.87
C ILE A 89 -45.26 -1.38 0.83
N SER A 90 -44.35 -0.45 0.52
CA SER A 90 -44.64 0.99 0.49
C SER A 90 -45.73 1.33 -0.54
N THR A 91 -45.69 0.68 -1.71
CA THR A 91 -46.70 0.85 -2.77
C THR A 91 -48.08 0.43 -2.29
N ILE A 92 -48.20 -0.77 -1.70
CA ILE A 92 -49.46 -1.29 -1.16
C ILE A 92 -50.03 -0.35 -0.09
N ILE A 93 -49.19 0.09 0.84
CA ILE A 93 -49.62 1.00 1.93
C ILE A 93 -50.06 2.36 1.35
N HIS A 94 -49.31 2.90 0.39
CA HIS A 94 -49.63 4.18 -0.22
C HIS A 94 -50.96 4.15 -0.97
N ASP A 95 -51.20 3.11 -1.78
CA ASP A 95 -52.46 2.92 -2.50
C ASP A 95 -53.65 2.82 -1.53
N ASN A 96 -53.48 2.08 -0.42
CA ASN A 96 -54.48 1.97 0.62
C ASN A 96 -54.77 3.32 1.28
N LEU A 97 -53.73 4.07 1.69
CA LEU A 97 -53.87 5.38 2.31
C LEU A 97 -54.56 6.39 1.37
N ASN A 98 -54.20 6.38 0.09
CA ASN A 98 -54.82 7.26 -0.90
C ASN A 98 -56.33 6.99 -1.00
N ASN A 99 -56.73 5.72 -1.10
CA ASN A 99 -58.14 5.36 -1.14
C ASN A 99 -58.88 5.72 0.16
N ILE A 100 -58.28 5.47 1.33
CA ILE A 100 -58.85 5.84 2.63
C ILE A 100 -59.05 7.35 2.72
N ASN A 101 -58.04 8.14 2.34
CA ASN A 101 -58.10 9.60 2.40
C ASN A 101 -59.16 10.16 1.44
N LEU A 102 -59.23 9.64 0.21
CA LEU A 102 -60.26 10.05 -0.76
C LEU A 102 -61.67 9.83 -0.22
N ILE A 103 -61.95 8.63 0.32
CA ILE A 103 -63.27 8.29 0.87
C ILE A 103 -63.56 9.10 2.13
N THR A 104 -62.62 9.15 3.07
CA THR A 104 -62.81 9.84 4.36
C THR A 104 -63.04 11.33 4.14
N ASN A 105 -62.23 12.00 3.34
CA ASN A 105 -62.38 13.44 3.10
C ASN A 105 -63.72 13.76 2.43
N LYS A 106 -64.20 12.89 1.54
CA LYS A 106 -65.47 13.10 0.85
C LYS A 106 -66.68 13.00 1.80
N TYR A 107 -66.67 12.05 2.74
CA TYR A 107 -67.86 11.69 3.50
C TYR A 107 -67.84 12.09 4.97
N LYS A 108 -66.66 12.33 5.58
CA LYS A 108 -66.48 12.54 7.04
C LYS A 108 -67.48 13.53 7.67
N ASN A 109 -67.74 14.65 7.00
CA ASN A 109 -68.62 15.71 7.50
C ASN A 109 -69.97 15.79 6.78
N THR A 110 -70.15 15.05 5.70
CA THR A 110 -71.31 15.17 4.80
C THR A 110 -72.23 13.95 4.88
N ILE A 111 -71.76 12.81 5.39
CA ILE A 111 -72.47 11.53 5.33
C ILE A 111 -73.88 11.58 5.94
N ASN A 112 -74.04 12.29 7.06
CA ASN A 112 -75.34 12.41 7.75
C ASN A 112 -76.31 13.36 7.04
N GLN A 113 -75.84 14.12 6.05
CA GLN A 113 -76.63 15.09 5.27
C GLN A 113 -77.04 14.54 3.89
N ILE A 114 -76.58 13.33 3.53
CA ILE A 114 -76.89 12.71 2.24
C ILE A 114 -78.36 12.28 2.21
N ASN A 115 -79.17 12.96 1.39
CA ASN A 115 -80.55 12.56 1.11
C ASN A 115 -80.59 11.58 -0.09
N ILE A 116 -80.75 10.30 0.21
CA ILE A 116 -80.72 9.21 -0.79
C ILE A 116 -81.84 9.39 -1.84
N ASP A 117 -83.05 9.74 -1.40
CA ASP A 117 -84.21 9.91 -2.29
C ASP A 117 -83.94 11.03 -3.31
N GLN A 118 -83.32 12.14 -2.89
CA GLN A 118 -82.94 13.22 -3.80
C GLN A 118 -81.85 12.78 -4.79
N ILE A 119 -80.86 12.00 -4.36
CA ILE A 119 -79.77 11.54 -5.23
C ILE A 119 -80.29 10.57 -6.30
N ILE A 120 -81.22 9.68 -5.95
CA ILE A 120 -81.80 8.70 -6.89
C ILE A 120 -82.75 9.39 -7.87
N ASN A 121 -83.60 10.33 -7.39
CA ASN A 121 -84.63 10.97 -8.21
C ASN A 121 -84.11 12.11 -9.11
N ASN A 122 -82.91 12.64 -8.84
CA ASN A 122 -82.26 13.64 -9.69
C ASN A 122 -81.73 13.00 -10.99
N ASN A 123 -82.64 12.67 -11.91
CA ASN A 123 -82.38 12.05 -13.23
C ASN A 123 -81.45 12.85 -14.16
N LYS A 124 -81.06 14.08 -13.82
CA LYS A 124 -80.11 14.88 -14.60
C LYS A 124 -78.67 14.52 -14.26
N ASN A 125 -78.12 13.51 -14.95
CA ASN A 125 -76.69 13.26 -15.14
C ASN A 125 -75.79 13.15 -13.89
N ASN A 126 -76.38 13.06 -12.69
CA ASN A 126 -75.59 13.06 -11.47
C ASN A 126 -75.32 11.61 -11.05
N TYR A 127 -74.25 11.02 -11.59
CA TYR A 127 -73.78 9.67 -11.25
C TYR A 127 -73.28 9.53 -9.78
N GLN A 128 -73.69 10.44 -8.90
CA GLN A 128 -73.31 10.47 -7.48
C GLN A 128 -73.65 9.16 -6.77
N HIS A 129 -74.80 8.54 -7.06
CA HIS A 129 -75.15 7.25 -6.46
C HIS A 129 -74.15 6.15 -6.83
N ILE A 130 -73.70 6.08 -8.10
CA ILE A 130 -72.70 5.10 -8.55
C ILE A 130 -71.38 5.31 -7.81
N GLU A 131 -70.97 6.57 -7.66
CA GLU A 131 -69.73 6.91 -6.96
C GLU A 131 -69.80 6.55 -5.47
N ILE A 132 -70.93 6.82 -4.81
CA ILE A 132 -71.18 6.40 -3.42
C ILE A 132 -71.10 4.88 -3.29
N LEU A 133 -71.74 4.13 -4.20
CA LEU A 133 -71.68 2.67 -4.20
C LEU A 133 -70.25 2.15 -4.42
N LYS A 134 -69.49 2.76 -5.33
CA LYS A 134 -68.08 2.43 -5.58
C LYS A 134 -67.23 2.66 -4.33
N HIS A 135 -67.35 3.82 -3.69
CA HIS A 135 -66.61 4.13 -2.46
C HIS A 135 -67.04 3.24 -1.29
N CYS A 136 -68.34 2.89 -1.20
CA CYS A 136 -68.83 1.95 -0.20
C CYS A 136 -68.21 0.56 -0.39
N HIS A 137 -68.12 0.09 -1.63
CA HIS A 137 -67.46 -1.19 -1.92
C HIS A 137 -65.95 -1.13 -1.62
N GLN A 138 -65.26 -0.08 -2.06
CA GLN A 138 -63.83 0.11 -1.79
C GLN A 138 -63.53 0.21 -0.29
N SER A 139 -64.35 0.92 0.49
CA SER A 139 -64.16 1.01 1.95
C SER A 139 -64.38 -0.33 2.63
N GLN A 140 -65.38 -1.11 2.19
CA GLN A 140 -65.62 -2.47 2.69
C GLN A 140 -64.41 -3.37 2.44
N LEU A 141 -63.80 -3.30 1.25
CA LEU A 141 -62.56 -4.01 0.96
C LEU A 141 -61.46 -3.55 1.91
N LEU A 142 -61.17 -2.26 2.02
CA LEU A 142 -60.11 -1.75 2.91
C LEU A 142 -60.29 -2.12 4.39
N ILE A 143 -61.53 -2.26 4.87
CA ILE A 143 -61.84 -2.58 6.28
C ILE A 143 -61.81 -4.08 6.56
N LYS A 144 -62.40 -4.90 5.69
CA LYS A 144 -62.56 -6.34 5.93
C LYS A 144 -61.41 -7.17 5.39
N ASP A 145 -60.59 -6.60 4.52
CA ASP A 145 -59.63 -7.36 3.76
C ASP A 145 -58.34 -7.62 4.55
N ASN A 146 -58.44 -8.59 5.46
CA ASN A 146 -57.28 -9.24 6.08
C ASN A 146 -56.24 -9.68 5.03
N GLN A 147 -56.59 -9.83 3.75
CA GLN A 147 -55.62 -10.19 2.71
C GLN A 147 -54.54 -9.13 2.53
N ASN A 148 -54.84 -7.83 2.60
CA ASN A 148 -53.82 -6.79 2.47
C ASN A 148 -52.85 -6.81 3.64
N GLU A 149 -53.36 -6.93 4.87
CA GLU A 149 -52.53 -7.07 6.06
C GLU A 149 -51.68 -8.34 6.00
N ASN A 150 -52.27 -9.48 5.62
CA ASN A 150 -51.58 -10.75 5.47
C ASN A 150 -50.49 -10.66 4.39
N LYS A 151 -50.78 -10.06 3.23
CA LYS A 151 -49.81 -9.85 2.15
C LYS A 151 -48.64 -8.98 2.60
N ILE A 152 -48.90 -7.91 3.35
CA ILE A 152 -47.83 -7.08 3.93
C ILE A 152 -47.00 -7.89 4.93
N LYS A 153 -47.63 -8.66 5.82
CA LYS A 153 -46.92 -9.53 6.77
C LYS A 153 -46.07 -10.59 6.06
N GLU A 154 -46.59 -11.20 5.00
CA GLU A 154 -45.86 -12.15 4.16
C GLU A 154 -44.64 -11.51 3.50
N LEU A 155 -44.74 -10.27 3.00
CA LEU A 155 -43.61 -9.52 2.45
C LEU A 155 -42.59 -9.17 3.53
N ILE A 156 -43.04 -8.72 4.71
CA ILE A 156 -42.14 -8.42 5.84
C ILE A 156 -41.34 -9.67 6.24
N ASN A 157 -41.96 -10.84 6.24
CA ASN A 157 -41.29 -12.10 6.56
C ASN A 157 -40.24 -12.53 5.52
N GLN A 158 -40.23 -11.91 4.33
CA GLN A 158 -39.24 -12.20 3.28
C GLN A 158 -37.96 -11.38 3.43
N TYR A 159 -37.91 -10.36 4.30
CA TYR A 159 -36.71 -9.59 4.52
C TYR A 159 -35.54 -10.49 4.93
N LYS A 160 -34.39 -10.30 4.28
CA LYS A 160 -33.16 -11.03 4.56
C LYS A 160 -32.35 -10.26 5.59
N ASN A 161 -32.12 -10.86 6.76
CA ASN A 161 -31.20 -10.31 7.75
C ASN A 161 -29.76 -10.74 7.39
N VAL A 162 -28.89 -9.76 7.13
CA VAL A 162 -27.54 -10.01 6.63
C VAL A 162 -26.53 -9.77 7.75
N ASN A 163 -25.78 -10.82 8.11
CA ASN A 163 -24.71 -10.77 9.10
C ASN A 163 -23.36 -11.04 8.45
N ILE A 164 -22.32 -10.31 8.85
CA ILE A 164 -20.95 -10.47 8.35
C ILE A 164 -20.08 -11.11 9.44
N VAL A 165 -19.35 -12.17 9.07
CA VAL A 165 -18.36 -12.83 9.94
C VAL A 165 -16.96 -12.52 9.44
N ASN A 166 -16.12 -11.92 10.30
CA ASN A 166 -14.75 -11.57 9.96
C ASN A 166 -13.75 -12.63 10.44
N ASN A 167 -13.31 -13.49 9.52
CA ASN A 167 -12.30 -14.53 9.79
C ASN A 167 -10.86 -14.09 9.50
N SER A 168 -10.59 -12.79 9.38
CA SER A 168 -9.28 -12.27 8.98
C SER A 168 -8.13 -12.69 9.89
N LYS A 169 -8.39 -12.89 11.20
CA LYS A 169 -7.36 -13.37 12.14
C LYS A 169 -6.83 -14.75 11.74
N GLN A 170 -7.74 -15.70 11.49
CA GLN A 170 -7.35 -17.06 11.09
C GLN A 170 -6.63 -17.07 9.74
N VAL A 171 -7.15 -16.32 8.76
CA VAL A 171 -6.50 -16.20 7.43
C VAL A 171 -5.09 -15.63 7.54
N LYS A 172 -4.88 -14.63 8.41
CA LYS A 172 -3.54 -14.06 8.64
C LYS A 172 -2.56 -15.08 9.22
N GLU A 173 -2.99 -15.94 10.14
CA GLU A 173 -2.12 -17.01 10.67
C GLU A 173 -1.80 -18.03 9.59
N SER A 174 -2.79 -18.49 8.82
CA SER A 174 -2.54 -19.40 7.69
C SER A 174 -1.61 -18.80 6.63
N ILE A 175 -1.65 -17.49 6.40
CA ILE A 175 -0.72 -16.81 5.49
C ILE A 175 0.73 -16.83 6.01
N LYS A 176 0.94 -16.78 7.33
CA LYS A 176 2.29 -16.86 7.92
C LYS A 176 2.90 -18.26 7.74
N GLU A 177 2.07 -19.29 7.69
CA GLU A 177 2.47 -20.70 7.60
C GLU A 177 2.74 -21.18 6.17
N ILE A 178 2.57 -20.33 5.15
CA ILE A 178 2.74 -20.73 3.73
C ILE A 178 4.15 -21.28 3.44
N PHE A 179 5.16 -20.72 4.10
CA PHE A 179 6.53 -21.21 3.99
C PHE A 179 7.14 -21.40 5.38
N GLU A 180 7.66 -22.59 5.61
CA GLU A 180 8.47 -22.91 6.78
C GLU A 180 9.94 -23.02 6.37
N ILE A 181 10.84 -22.41 7.16
CA ILE A 181 12.29 -22.49 6.93
C ILE A 181 12.87 -23.38 8.03
N SER A 182 13.35 -24.57 7.67
CA SER A 182 13.68 -25.65 8.63
C SER A 182 14.87 -25.37 9.56
N ASP A 183 15.74 -24.41 9.23
CA ASP A 183 16.88 -24.00 10.07
C ASP A 183 16.58 -22.70 10.86
N SER A 184 15.32 -22.51 11.26
CA SER A 184 14.82 -21.26 11.83
C SER A 184 15.41 -20.89 13.20
N LEU A 185 16.03 -21.84 13.92
CA LEU A 185 16.61 -21.62 15.25
C LEU A 185 17.66 -20.49 15.25
N SER A 186 18.34 -20.28 14.13
CA SER A 186 19.31 -19.20 13.94
C SER A 186 18.69 -17.82 13.65
N ILE A 187 17.43 -17.79 13.15
CA ILE A 187 16.78 -16.57 12.64
C ILE A 187 16.22 -15.70 13.77
N ALA A 188 15.85 -16.28 14.91
CA ALA A 188 15.30 -15.55 16.05
C ALA A 188 16.22 -14.42 16.57
N ASN A 189 17.52 -14.51 16.29
CA ASN A 189 18.55 -13.56 16.72
C ASN A 189 18.98 -12.56 15.63
N VAL A 190 18.31 -12.52 14.47
CA VAL A 190 18.64 -11.54 13.42
C VAL A 190 18.23 -10.16 13.90
N LYS A 191 19.22 -9.39 14.39
CA LYS A 191 19.06 -8.00 14.87
C LYS A 191 18.69 -7.01 13.77
N ASP A 192 18.89 -7.39 12.51
CA ASP A 192 18.73 -6.47 11.41
C ASP A 192 17.25 -6.29 11.06
N PRO A 193 16.80 -5.04 10.91
CA PRO A 193 15.46 -4.78 10.44
C PRO A 193 15.31 -5.28 9.00
N LYS A 194 14.24 -6.03 8.75
CA LYS A 194 14.01 -6.69 7.45
C LYS A 194 13.57 -5.68 6.37
N ARG A 195 13.00 -4.55 6.80
CA ARG A 195 12.45 -3.48 5.96
C ARG A 195 12.59 -2.16 6.70
N VAL A 196 12.73 -1.08 5.94
CA VAL A 196 12.54 0.27 6.45
C VAL A 196 11.26 0.83 5.86
N THR A 197 10.46 1.53 6.66
CA THR A 197 9.32 2.27 6.13
C THR A 197 9.76 3.69 5.80
N VAL A 198 9.42 4.19 4.62
CA VAL A 198 9.64 5.58 4.22
C VAL A 198 8.35 6.04 3.56
N THR A 199 7.77 7.13 4.08
CA THR A 199 6.47 7.67 3.60
C THR A 199 5.36 6.62 3.54
N GLY A 200 5.27 5.76 4.56
CA GLY A 200 4.28 4.68 4.65
C GLY A 200 4.49 3.52 3.66
N LYS A 201 5.59 3.50 2.91
CA LYS A 201 5.96 2.42 2.00
C LYS A 201 7.14 1.63 2.57
N GLY A 202 7.06 0.31 2.55
CA GLY A 202 8.15 -0.57 2.99
C GLY A 202 9.19 -0.76 1.89
N TYR A 203 10.46 -0.59 2.22
CA TYR A 203 11.61 -0.76 1.33
C TYR A 203 12.41 -2.00 1.72
N PHE A 204 12.87 -2.76 0.71
CA PHE A 204 13.80 -3.86 0.92
C PHE A 204 15.19 -3.31 1.25
N ILE A 205 15.77 -3.72 2.39
CA ILE A 205 17.11 -3.26 2.76
C ILE A 205 18.17 -4.07 2.00
N TYR A 206 18.85 -3.41 1.08
CA TYR A 206 19.97 -3.96 0.33
C TYR A 206 21.28 -3.80 1.10
N LYS A 207 21.99 -4.92 1.32
CA LYS A 207 23.34 -5.01 1.88
C LYS A 207 24.29 -5.61 0.83
N ASN A 208 25.59 -5.66 1.11
CA ASN A 208 26.54 -6.32 0.20
C ASN A 208 26.06 -7.75 -0.10
N ASP A 209 26.05 -8.09 -1.39
CA ASP A 209 25.70 -9.43 -1.91
C ASP A 209 24.27 -9.90 -1.56
N SER A 210 23.38 -8.97 -1.16
CA SER A 210 21.97 -9.29 -0.93
C SER A 210 21.24 -9.50 -2.24
N ILE A 211 20.51 -10.61 -2.37
CA ILE A 211 19.62 -10.86 -3.50
C ILE A 211 18.38 -9.99 -3.36
N ILE A 212 18.20 -9.05 -4.30
CA ILE A 212 16.97 -8.25 -4.39
C ILE A 212 15.88 -9.13 -5.01
N PRO A 213 14.75 -9.37 -4.31
CA PRO A 213 13.68 -10.20 -4.84
C PRO A 213 13.15 -9.67 -6.18
N ASN A 214 12.84 -10.57 -7.12
CA ASN A 214 12.39 -10.19 -8.45
C ASN A 214 11.10 -9.34 -8.40
N GLY A 215 11.09 -8.23 -9.13
CA GLY A 215 9.97 -7.29 -9.16
C GLY A 215 9.89 -6.36 -7.95
N THR A 216 10.89 -6.35 -7.06
CA THR A 216 11.04 -5.30 -6.05
C THR A 216 11.08 -3.94 -6.74
N THR A 217 10.33 -2.96 -6.23
CA THR A 217 10.28 -1.59 -6.76
C THR A 217 10.82 -0.56 -5.76
N HIS A 218 10.92 -0.91 -4.48
CA HIS A 218 11.34 -0.04 -3.37
C HIS A 218 12.54 -0.66 -2.65
N VAL A 219 13.71 -0.02 -2.72
CA VAL A 219 14.96 -0.49 -2.08
C VAL A 219 15.58 0.59 -1.21
N ALA A 220 16.10 0.21 -0.06
CA ALA A 220 16.92 1.06 0.80
C ALA A 220 18.33 0.49 0.88
N ILE A 221 19.34 1.27 0.50
CA ILE A 221 20.74 0.84 0.53
C ILE A 221 21.30 1.09 1.93
N ALA A 222 21.75 0.03 2.58
CA ALA A 222 22.27 0.06 3.94
C ALA A 222 23.66 0.74 4.02
N PRO A 223 24.01 1.32 5.18
CA PRO A 223 25.35 1.87 5.42
C PRO A 223 26.47 0.84 5.38
N SER A 224 26.15 -0.44 5.55
CA SER A 224 27.12 -1.55 5.46
C SER A 224 27.57 -1.85 4.03
N VAL A 225 26.90 -1.31 3.02
CA VAL A 225 27.29 -1.48 1.61
C VAL A 225 28.65 -0.81 1.37
N ARG A 226 29.61 -1.58 0.85
CA ARG A 226 30.99 -1.12 0.59
C ARG A 226 31.24 -0.82 -0.88
N THR A 227 30.47 -1.44 -1.77
CA THR A 227 30.57 -1.26 -3.22
C THR A 227 29.21 -1.44 -3.87
N ILE A 228 28.98 -0.68 -4.94
CA ILE A 228 27.84 -0.86 -5.84
C ILE A 228 28.45 -1.02 -7.23
N LYS A 229 28.17 -2.15 -7.89
CA LYS A 229 28.65 -2.37 -9.25
C LYS A 229 27.62 -1.80 -10.23
N ILE A 230 28.07 -1.28 -11.37
CA ILE A 230 27.16 -0.87 -12.44
C ILE A 230 26.31 -2.08 -12.85
N GLY A 231 24.99 -1.91 -12.86
CA GLY A 231 24.03 -2.99 -13.15
C GLY A 231 23.69 -3.92 -11.98
N SER A 232 24.26 -3.73 -10.78
CA SER A 232 23.92 -4.58 -9.62
C SER A 232 22.55 -4.26 -9.00
N ILE A 233 22.07 -3.03 -9.18
CA ILE A 233 20.72 -2.63 -8.75
C ILE A 233 19.76 -2.87 -9.93
N PRO A 234 18.72 -3.72 -9.77
CA PRO A 234 17.79 -4.06 -10.84
C PRO A 234 17.07 -2.85 -11.44
N THR A 235 16.75 -2.92 -12.74
CA THR A 235 15.96 -1.90 -13.45
C THR A 235 14.48 -1.88 -13.06
N SER A 236 14.02 -2.79 -12.19
CA SER A 236 12.69 -2.74 -11.60
C SER A 236 12.57 -1.72 -10.46
N ILE A 237 13.69 -1.24 -9.91
CA ILE A 237 13.68 -0.28 -8.80
C ILE A 237 13.23 1.10 -9.29
N GLN A 238 12.17 1.63 -8.67
CA GLN A 238 11.59 2.95 -8.95
C GLN A 238 11.77 3.92 -7.76
N TYR A 239 11.84 3.39 -6.55
CA TYR A 239 12.00 4.15 -5.32
C TYR A 239 13.27 3.67 -4.61
N LEU A 240 14.21 4.59 -4.39
CA LEU A 240 15.48 4.29 -3.75
C LEU A 240 15.67 5.16 -2.51
N VAL A 241 16.13 4.56 -1.41
CA VAL A 241 16.55 5.27 -0.20
C VAL A 241 18.04 4.99 0.00
N LEU A 242 18.86 6.03 0.16
CA LEU A 242 20.22 5.91 0.66
C LEU A 242 20.18 6.16 2.17
N LEU A 243 20.34 5.11 2.96
CA LEU A 243 20.20 5.20 4.41
C LEU A 243 21.36 5.98 5.05
N ASP A 244 21.10 6.52 6.24
CA ASP A 244 22.08 7.25 7.03
C ASP A 244 23.37 6.46 7.19
N GLY A 245 24.50 7.13 6.98
CA GLY A 245 25.82 6.52 7.04
C GLY A 245 26.27 5.80 5.78
N PHE A 246 25.46 5.74 4.71
CA PHE A 246 25.90 5.24 3.41
C PHE A 246 27.17 5.98 2.94
N ASN A 247 28.23 5.20 2.70
CA ASN A 247 29.61 5.69 2.54
C ASN A 247 30.27 5.20 1.24
N VAL A 248 29.49 5.00 0.18
CA VAL A 248 30.02 4.72 -1.15
C VAL A 248 29.89 5.97 -2.00
N GLN A 249 30.99 6.36 -2.65
CA GLN A 249 30.97 7.46 -3.61
C GLN A 249 30.17 7.02 -4.84
N LEU A 250 28.96 7.56 -5.00
CA LEU A 250 28.16 7.33 -6.21
C LEU A 250 28.81 8.04 -7.40
N LYS A 251 28.88 7.33 -8.51
CA LYS A 251 29.35 7.80 -9.82
C LYS A 251 28.26 7.55 -10.86
N GLU A 252 28.40 8.19 -12.00
CA GLU A 252 27.49 8.03 -13.12
C GLU A 252 27.31 6.56 -13.51
N GLY A 253 26.06 6.16 -13.77
CA GLY A 253 25.68 4.81 -14.17
C GLY A 253 25.60 3.77 -13.04
N MET A 254 26.01 4.10 -11.80
CA MET A 254 25.90 3.16 -10.67
C MET A 254 24.45 2.93 -10.24
N LEU A 255 23.61 3.96 -10.35
CA LEU A 255 22.18 3.88 -10.10
C LEU A 255 21.41 3.72 -11.42
N PRO A 256 20.39 2.84 -11.50
CA PRO A 256 19.65 2.61 -12.73
C PRO A 256 18.75 3.80 -13.12
N GLN A 257 18.57 4.01 -14.42
CA GLN A 257 17.67 5.04 -15.00
C GLN A 257 16.17 4.75 -14.80
N SER A 258 15.82 3.72 -14.03
CA SER A 258 14.44 3.40 -13.66
C SER A 258 13.97 4.14 -12.40
N ILE A 259 14.90 4.73 -11.63
CA ILE A 259 14.58 5.40 -10.37
C ILE A 259 13.83 6.70 -10.66
N ILE A 260 12.66 6.84 -10.04
CA ILE A 260 11.75 7.99 -10.12
C ILE A 260 11.88 8.86 -8.88
N TYR A 261 11.96 8.22 -7.69
CA TYR A 261 12.09 8.91 -6.41
C TYR A 261 13.33 8.44 -5.66
N LEU A 262 14.16 9.39 -5.25
CA LEU A 262 15.39 9.15 -4.50
C LEU A 262 15.31 9.89 -3.17
N TYR A 263 15.40 9.16 -2.07
CA TYR A 263 15.51 9.68 -0.72
C TYR A 263 16.95 9.52 -0.25
N VAL A 264 17.55 10.58 0.28
CA VAL A 264 18.94 10.61 0.67
C VAL A 264 19.03 11.03 2.14
N GLY A 265 19.44 10.09 2.98
CA GLY A 265 19.73 10.32 4.39
C GLY A 265 21.04 11.06 4.63
N ALA A 266 21.56 10.96 5.85
CA ALA A 266 22.86 11.50 6.27
C ALA A 266 24.04 10.67 5.70
N ILE A 267 24.20 10.69 4.37
CA ILE A 267 25.27 10.00 3.65
C ILE A 267 26.64 10.63 3.94
N LYS A 268 27.72 9.87 3.78
CA LYS A 268 29.09 10.29 4.15
C LYS A 268 29.93 10.87 3.00
N LYS A 269 29.41 10.80 1.77
CA LYS A 269 30.10 11.24 0.55
C LYS A 269 29.19 12.18 -0.23
N PRO A 270 29.74 13.21 -0.92
CA PRO A 270 28.95 14.15 -1.69
C PRO A 270 28.28 13.50 -2.91
N LEU A 271 27.17 14.11 -3.34
CA LEU A 271 26.49 13.74 -4.59
C LEU A 271 27.20 14.48 -5.74
N LEU A 272 27.87 13.71 -6.59
CA LEU A 272 28.65 14.23 -7.70
C LEU A 272 27.78 14.43 -8.94
N LYS A 273 28.24 15.27 -9.86
CA LYS A 273 27.62 15.42 -11.18
C LYS A 273 27.42 14.05 -11.84
N GLY A 274 26.19 13.81 -12.33
CA GLY A 274 25.81 12.57 -13.00
C GLY A 274 25.59 11.36 -12.08
N SER A 275 25.84 11.45 -10.77
CA SER A 275 25.65 10.31 -9.86
C SER A 275 24.18 9.96 -9.62
N ILE A 276 23.28 10.93 -9.81
CA ILE A 276 21.83 10.74 -9.74
C ILE A 276 21.28 10.58 -11.16
N PRO A 277 20.48 9.54 -11.45
CA PRO A 277 19.88 9.34 -12.77
C PRO A 277 18.96 10.50 -13.18
N ASN A 278 18.96 10.86 -14.47
CA ASN A 278 18.10 11.94 -14.99
C ASN A 278 16.61 11.60 -14.95
N SER A 279 16.27 10.32 -14.76
CA SER A 279 14.90 9.83 -14.55
C SER A 279 14.31 10.23 -13.20
N VAL A 280 15.13 10.64 -12.24
CA VAL A 280 14.65 11.03 -10.90
C VAL A 280 13.80 12.28 -11.02
N THR A 281 12.51 12.17 -10.73
CA THR A 281 11.56 13.30 -10.74
C THR A 281 11.40 13.93 -9.36
N GLY A 282 11.70 13.21 -8.28
CA GLY A 282 11.70 13.74 -6.92
C GLY A 282 12.93 13.31 -6.14
N LEU A 283 13.74 14.28 -5.72
CA LEU A 283 14.90 14.09 -4.86
C LEU A 283 14.59 14.63 -3.46
N PHE A 284 14.63 13.77 -2.45
CA PHE A 284 14.34 14.11 -1.06
C PHE A 284 15.63 14.06 -0.26
N LEU A 285 16.05 15.21 0.29
CA LEU A 285 17.20 15.31 1.20
C LEU A 285 16.67 15.30 2.63
N LEU A 286 16.84 14.16 3.31
CA LEU A 286 16.26 13.89 4.62
C LEU A 286 17.08 14.53 5.73
N ASP A 287 16.47 14.65 6.91
CA ASP A 287 17.08 15.19 8.13
C ASP A 287 18.52 14.69 8.31
N GLY A 288 19.46 15.61 8.51
CA GLY A 288 20.89 15.29 8.71
C GLY A 288 21.73 15.15 7.44
N PHE A 289 21.15 15.18 6.23
CA PHE A 289 21.94 15.36 5.01
C PHE A 289 22.70 16.69 5.08
N ASN A 290 24.04 16.62 5.03
CA ASN A 290 24.93 17.76 5.20
C ASN A 290 26.10 17.79 4.20
N GLN A 291 25.97 17.02 3.13
CA GLN A 291 27.01 16.93 2.12
C GLN A 291 26.82 18.01 1.05
N GLU A 292 27.93 18.44 0.44
CA GLU A 292 27.86 19.33 -0.70
C GLU A 292 27.14 18.67 -1.89
N ILE A 293 26.42 19.51 -2.63
CA ILE A 293 25.72 19.12 -3.86
C ILE A 293 26.39 19.89 -5.00
N THR A 294 27.06 19.16 -5.91
CA THR A 294 27.65 19.80 -7.09
C THR A 294 26.58 20.07 -8.15
N GLU A 295 25.84 19.02 -8.53
CA GLU A 295 24.80 19.08 -9.56
C GLU A 295 23.83 17.91 -9.39
N ILE A 296 22.53 18.19 -9.56
CA ILE A 296 21.45 17.20 -9.58
C ILE A 296 20.63 17.39 -10.85
N PRO A 297 19.81 16.40 -11.27
CA PRO A 297 19.00 16.53 -12.46
C PRO A 297 18.05 17.74 -12.37
N GLN A 298 18.14 18.64 -13.35
CA GLN A 298 17.33 19.87 -13.37
C GLN A 298 15.83 19.59 -13.60
N SER A 299 15.48 18.38 -14.02
CA SER A 299 14.08 17.92 -14.13
C SER A 299 13.49 17.48 -12.79
N SER A 300 14.31 17.21 -11.76
CA SER A 300 13.83 16.77 -10.45
C SER A 300 13.19 17.93 -9.68
N CYS A 301 12.13 17.65 -8.92
CA CYS A 301 11.73 18.50 -7.80
C CYS A 301 12.60 18.15 -6.59
N LEU A 302 13.11 19.15 -5.88
CA LEU A 302 13.94 18.99 -4.70
C LEU A 302 13.10 19.18 -3.44
N TYR A 303 13.12 18.21 -2.53
CA TYR A 303 12.40 18.24 -1.26
C TYR A 303 13.41 18.29 -0.12
N LEU A 304 13.30 19.30 0.73
CA LEU A 304 14.24 19.59 1.81
C LEU A 304 13.55 19.42 3.16
N PHE A 305 14.14 18.58 4.00
CA PHE A 305 13.79 18.49 5.42
C PHE A 305 14.77 19.33 6.25
N ASP A 306 15.05 19.01 7.51
CA ASP A 306 16.01 19.76 8.34
C ASP A 306 17.46 19.48 7.91
N THR A 307 17.84 20.08 6.78
CA THR A 307 19.12 19.88 6.09
C THR A 307 19.76 21.22 5.80
N PRO A 308 21.05 21.45 6.09
CA PRO A 308 21.75 22.63 5.59
C PRO A 308 21.93 22.53 4.08
N LEU A 309 21.53 23.57 3.35
CA LEU A 309 21.70 23.64 1.90
C LEU A 309 22.29 25.00 1.50
N THR A 310 23.46 24.97 0.89
CA THR A 310 24.07 26.14 0.27
C THR A 310 23.47 26.37 -1.12
N ASN A 311 23.52 27.61 -1.60
CA ASN A 311 23.08 27.92 -2.96
C ASN A 311 23.93 27.12 -3.97
N PHE A 312 23.26 26.43 -4.89
CA PHE A 312 23.87 25.68 -5.97
C PHE A 312 23.03 25.87 -7.25
N PRO A 313 23.58 25.62 -8.45
CA PRO A 313 22.87 25.83 -9.70
C PRO A 313 21.70 24.84 -9.86
N PHE A 314 20.49 25.32 -9.55
CA PHE A 314 19.24 24.59 -9.70
C PHE A 314 18.14 25.53 -10.19
N GLN A 315 17.26 25.05 -11.05
CA GLN A 315 16.22 25.88 -11.69
C GLN A 315 14.78 25.42 -11.42
N ASN A 316 14.61 24.24 -10.84
CA ASN A 316 13.30 23.62 -10.66
C ASN A 316 12.72 23.88 -9.26
N LEU A 317 11.55 23.32 -8.96
CA LEU A 317 10.85 23.54 -7.71
C LEU A 317 11.64 22.98 -6.53
N ILE A 318 11.80 23.82 -5.51
CA ILE A 318 12.30 23.42 -4.20
C ILE A 318 11.13 23.46 -3.22
N TYR A 319 10.84 22.33 -2.60
CA TYR A 319 9.84 22.18 -1.56
C TYR A 319 10.54 22.02 -0.22
N ARG A 320 10.22 22.87 0.75
CA ARG A 320 10.77 22.77 2.10
C ARG A 320 9.72 22.31 3.09
N SER A 321 10.09 21.37 3.97
CA SER A 321 9.26 21.00 5.10
C SER A 321 9.19 22.15 6.12
N PRO A 322 8.18 22.20 7.00
CA PRO A 322 8.11 23.21 8.06
C PRO A 322 9.29 23.16 9.04
N LYS A 323 10.04 22.04 9.09
CA LYS A 323 11.23 21.88 9.93
C LYS A 323 12.46 22.58 9.36
N TYR A 324 12.51 22.86 8.05
CA TYR A 324 13.65 23.55 7.42
C TYR A 324 13.68 25.02 7.84
N LYS A 325 14.67 25.39 8.66
CA LYS A 325 14.76 26.72 9.29
C LYS A 325 15.54 27.76 8.47
N GLN A 326 16.29 27.34 7.47
CA GLN A 326 17.24 28.20 6.76
C GLN A 326 16.56 28.99 5.64
N GLN A 327 17.17 30.11 5.24
CA GLN A 327 16.69 30.92 4.11
C GLN A 327 17.42 30.49 2.84
N LEU A 328 16.66 30.09 1.82
CA LEU A 328 17.16 29.83 0.47
C LEU A 328 16.88 31.03 -0.42
N THR A 329 17.90 31.51 -1.13
CA THR A 329 17.73 32.51 -2.19
C THR A 329 17.43 31.79 -3.50
N HIS A 330 16.27 31.15 -3.60
CA HIS A 330 15.84 30.46 -4.82
C HIS A 330 14.41 30.90 -5.18
N SER A 331 14.18 31.30 -6.43
CA SER A 331 12.95 31.96 -6.86
C SER A 331 11.71 31.06 -6.85
N LYS A 332 11.91 29.73 -6.89
CA LYS A 332 10.84 28.73 -6.89
C LYS A 332 10.82 27.87 -5.62
N VAL A 333 10.92 28.50 -4.45
CA VAL A 333 10.81 27.80 -3.16
C VAL A 333 9.35 27.82 -2.69
N GLY A 334 8.74 26.64 -2.57
CA GLY A 334 7.42 26.45 -1.98
C GLY A 334 7.51 25.76 -0.61
N ASN A 335 6.53 26.01 0.25
CA ASN A 335 6.35 25.20 1.45
C ASN A 335 5.62 23.91 1.07
N TRP A 336 6.09 22.78 1.59
CA TRP A 336 5.41 21.50 1.46
C TRP A 336 4.88 21.12 2.84
N ASP A 337 3.57 20.89 2.93
CA ASP A 337 2.89 20.71 4.20
C ASP A 337 3.12 19.33 4.83
N GLY A 338 3.97 18.48 4.24
CA GLY A 338 4.51 17.26 4.83
C GLY A 338 3.46 16.25 5.32
N ARG A 339 2.17 16.49 5.04
CA ARG A 339 1.04 15.97 5.82
C ARG A 339 0.90 14.44 5.81
N ASN A 340 1.73 13.72 5.06
CA ASN A 340 1.84 12.25 5.07
C ASN A 340 3.25 11.70 4.77
N TYR A 341 4.30 12.53 4.85
CA TYR A 341 5.56 12.22 4.16
C TYR A 341 6.83 12.48 4.97
N ASP A 342 6.76 12.79 6.26
CA ASP A 342 7.96 12.70 7.10
C ASP A 342 8.44 11.24 7.04
N PRO A 343 9.61 10.97 6.44
CA PRO A 343 10.08 9.62 6.26
C PRO A 343 10.65 9.17 7.60
N ILE A 344 9.77 8.60 8.43
CA ILE A 344 10.18 7.94 9.66
C ILE A 344 10.89 6.66 9.24
N ILE A 345 12.22 6.67 9.26
CA ILE A 345 13.05 5.47 9.12
C ILE A 345 12.83 4.63 10.38
N GLU A 346 11.75 3.85 10.38
CA GLU A 346 11.55 2.80 11.38
C GLU A 346 12.44 1.62 10.99
N LEU A 347 13.47 1.39 11.81
CA LEU A 347 14.30 0.19 11.80
C LEU A 347 13.63 -0.83 12.72
#